data_AF-A0A329VH21-F1
#
_entry.id   AF-A0A329VH21-F1
#
_cell.length_a   1.000
_cell.length_b   1.000
_cell.length_c   1.000
_cell.angle_alpha   90.00
_cell.angle_beta   90.00
_cell.angle_gamma   90.00
#
_symmetry.space_group_name_H-M   'P 1'
#
loop_
_entity.id
_entity.type
_entity.pdbx_description
1 polymer ?
#
loop_
_entity_poly.entity_id
_entity_poly.type
_entity_poly.pdbx_seq_one_letter_code
_entity_poly.pdbx_strand_id
1 'polypeptide(L)'
;MPDFLLKKPVFHNVPFTKLLNRSILTIYRELRRNQGIQEYYPKQAQFKMLTRRHFAKKMVKITPKIKRWIKQLIWENLSPEQVANYLRRHKGISLHHETIYRLIYKDKMDGGIYGNISRLPENPTANAMASRNPPQITDKMTTIFKICAVA
;
A
#
# COMPACT_ATOMS: atom_id res chain seq x y z
N MET A 1 11.98 -23.03 21.85
CA MET A 1 13.01 -23.12 20.79
C MET A 1 14.35 -23.25 21.49
N PRO A 2 15.16 -24.28 21.22
CA PRO A 2 16.45 -24.43 21.89
C PRO A 2 17.38 -23.29 21.46
N ASP A 3 18.14 -22.74 22.41
CA ASP A 3 19.09 -21.64 22.20
C ASP A 3 20.34 -22.17 21.47
N PHE A 4 20.24 -22.36 20.16
CA PHE A 4 21.37 -22.72 19.32
C PHE A 4 22.19 -21.46 19.00
N LEU A 5 23.10 -21.10 19.90
CA LEU A 5 24.17 -20.14 19.61
C LEU A 5 25.10 -20.75 18.55
N LEU A 6 25.00 -20.25 17.31
CA LEU A 6 25.86 -20.70 16.20
C LEU A 6 27.23 -20.02 16.34
N LYS A 7 28.15 -20.65 17.08
CA LYS A 7 29.57 -20.30 17.10
C LYS A 7 30.15 -20.54 15.70
N LYS A 8 30.96 -19.61 15.18
CA LYS A 8 31.53 -19.63 13.80
C LYS A 8 31.96 -21.06 13.40
N PRO A 9 31.21 -21.76 12.53
CA PRO A 9 31.66 -23.06 12.06
C PRO A 9 32.60 -22.85 10.88
N VAL A 10 33.74 -23.54 10.89
CA VAL A 10 34.50 -23.81 9.69
C VAL A 10 33.58 -24.63 8.77
N PHE A 11 33.04 -24.00 7.74
CA PHE A 11 31.82 -24.45 7.08
C PHE A 11 32.02 -25.66 6.15
N HIS A 12 31.73 -26.86 6.65
CA HIS A 12 31.43 -28.07 5.87
C HIS A 12 29.97 -28.51 6.17
N ASN A 13 28.96 -27.73 5.75
CA ASN A 13 27.58 -27.79 6.28
C ASN A 13 26.57 -28.66 5.49
N VAL A 14 26.71 -29.98 5.53
CA VAL A 14 25.65 -30.90 5.09
C VAL A 14 24.58 -31.17 6.17
N PRO A 15 24.87 -31.18 7.49
CA PRO A 15 23.87 -31.54 8.51
C PRO A 15 22.78 -30.48 8.74
N PHE A 16 23.15 -29.19 8.79
CA PHE A 16 22.21 -28.10 9.10
C PHE A 16 21.18 -27.83 8.00
N THR A 17 21.55 -28.10 6.75
CA THR A 17 20.67 -27.90 5.58
C THR A 17 19.55 -28.93 5.56
N LYS A 18 19.88 -30.18 5.91
CA LYS A 18 18.92 -31.27 6.11
C LYS A 18 17.99 -30.98 7.29
N LEU A 19 18.55 -30.52 8.43
CA LEU A 19 17.76 -30.19 9.62
C LEU A 19 16.73 -29.07 9.38
N LEU A 20 17.14 -28.00 8.70
CA LEU A 20 16.28 -26.82 8.46
C LEU A 20 15.44 -26.93 7.18
N ASN A 21 15.67 -27.97 6.37
CA ASN A 21 15.11 -28.11 5.02
C ASN A 21 15.32 -26.86 4.15
N ARG A 22 16.55 -26.33 4.14
CA ARG A 22 16.94 -25.14 3.37
C ARG A 22 18.27 -25.35 2.65
N SER A 23 18.43 -24.67 1.52
CA SER A 23 19.67 -24.75 0.74
C SER A 23 20.84 -24.09 1.47
N ILE A 24 22.06 -24.60 1.21
CA ILE A 24 23.32 -24.05 1.75
C ILE A 24 23.43 -22.55 1.48
N LEU A 25 23.10 -22.13 0.25
CA LEU A 25 23.13 -20.73 -0.17
C LEU A 25 22.18 -19.85 0.64
N THR A 26 21.01 -20.37 1.03
CA THR A 26 20.04 -19.63 1.85
C THR A 26 20.61 -19.38 3.24
N ILE A 27 21.17 -20.41 3.87
CA ILE A 27 21.78 -20.32 5.21
C ILE A 27 22.99 -19.37 5.17
N TYR A 28 23.85 -19.49 4.16
CA TYR A 28 25.00 -18.60 3.99
C TYR A 28 24.59 -17.14 3.84
N ARG A 29 23.59 -16.86 2.99
CA ARG A 29 23.06 -15.49 2.79
C ARG A 29 22.42 -14.94 4.06
N GLU A 30 21.74 -15.78 4.84
CA GLU A 30 21.13 -15.38 6.11
C GLU A 30 22.19 -15.01 7.15
N LEU A 31 23.20 -15.87 7.32
CA LEU A 31 24.32 -15.61 8.22
C LEU A 31 25.06 -14.34 7.80
N ARG A 32 25.44 -14.20 6.53
CA ARG A 32 26.14 -13.02 6.03
C ARG A 32 25.36 -11.71 6.26
N ARG A 33 24.02 -11.73 6.17
CA ARG A 33 23.19 -10.53 6.36
C ARG A 33 22.90 -10.19 7.82
N ASN A 34 22.93 -11.18 8.71
CA ASN A 34 22.48 -11.02 10.09
C ASN A 34 23.57 -11.26 11.14
N GLN A 35 24.78 -11.64 10.74
CA GLN A 35 25.96 -11.74 11.59
C GLN A 35 26.09 -10.53 12.53
N GLY A 36 26.23 -10.81 13.83
CA GLY A 36 26.67 -9.85 14.83
C GLY A 36 28.19 -9.68 14.78
N ILE A 37 28.75 -8.96 15.77
CA ILE A 37 30.20 -8.70 15.88
C ILE A 37 30.99 -10.00 16.09
N GLN A 38 30.40 -10.99 16.74
CA GLN A 38 31.06 -12.27 17.07
C GLN A 38 30.24 -13.49 16.65
N GLU A 39 28.93 -13.51 16.90
CA GLU A 39 28.07 -14.69 16.73
C GLU A 39 26.72 -14.37 16.09
N TYR A 40 26.02 -15.41 15.64
CA TYR A 40 24.65 -15.29 15.13
C TYR A 40 23.64 -15.41 16.28
N TYR A 41 22.79 -14.39 16.44
CA TYR A 41 21.72 -14.37 17.43
C TYR A 41 20.34 -14.20 16.76
N PRO A 42 19.42 -15.19 16.86
CA PRO A 42 18.13 -15.16 16.17
C PRO A 42 17.28 -13.92 16.46
N LYS A 43 17.23 -13.45 17.72
CA LYS A 43 16.43 -12.26 18.08
C LYS A 43 16.99 -11.00 17.41
N GLN A 44 18.31 -10.89 17.27
CA GLN A 44 18.95 -9.77 16.58
C GLN A 44 18.67 -9.82 15.07
N ALA A 45 18.71 -11.01 14.46
CA ALA A 45 18.37 -11.21 13.06
C ALA A 45 16.92 -10.79 12.77
N GLN A 46 15.99 -11.16 13.66
CA GLN A 46 14.59 -10.75 13.59
C GLN A 46 14.44 -9.22 13.66
N PHE A 47 15.10 -8.57 14.62
CA PHE A 47 15.07 -7.12 14.75
C PHE A 47 15.65 -6.41 13.51
N LYS A 48 16.78 -6.89 12.98
CA LYS A 48 17.38 -6.40 11.73
C LYS A 48 16.44 -6.56 10.53
N MET A 49 15.68 -7.64 10.45
CA MET A 49 14.69 -7.84 9.40
C MET A 49 13.51 -6.87 9.53
N LEU A 50 12.97 -6.70 10.74
CA LEU A 50 11.86 -5.79 11.01
C LEU A 50 12.23 -4.34 10.72
N THR A 51 13.43 -3.90 11.13
CA THR A 51 13.95 -2.55 10.83
C THR A 51 14.09 -2.34 9.32
N ARG A 52 14.71 -3.27 8.59
CA ARG A 52 14.78 -3.19 7.12
C ARG A 52 13.40 -3.10 6.48
N ARG A 53 12.42 -3.88 6.95
CA ARG A 53 11.04 -3.84 6.46
C ARG A 53 10.34 -2.51 6.76
N HIS A 54 10.58 -1.95 7.95
CA HIS A 54 10.01 -0.67 8.38
C HIS A 54 10.53 0.49 7.53
N PHE A 55 11.85 0.55 7.32
CA PHE A 55 12.52 1.62 6.57
C PHE A 55 12.60 1.38 5.06
N ALA A 56 12.14 0.23 4.56
CA ALA A 56 12.10 -0.05 3.13
C ALA A 56 11.28 1.04 2.42
N LYS A 57 11.90 1.68 1.42
CA LYS A 57 11.22 2.67 0.58
C LYS A 57 10.03 2.00 -0.11
N LYS A 58 8.82 2.45 0.22
CA LYS A 58 7.58 1.98 -0.41
C LYS A 58 7.26 2.88 -1.58
N MET A 59 6.88 2.29 -2.72
CA MET A 59 6.36 3.06 -3.85
C MET A 59 5.05 3.74 -3.43
N VAL A 60 5.04 5.06 -3.42
CA VAL A 60 3.85 5.84 -3.07
C VAL A 60 3.01 6.03 -4.33
N LYS A 61 1.88 5.32 -4.42
CA LYS A 61 0.93 5.46 -5.55
C LYS A 61 0.23 6.82 -5.59
N ILE A 62 0.03 7.47 -4.43
CA ILE A 62 -0.66 8.76 -4.31
C ILE A 62 0.37 9.83 -3.98
N THR A 63 0.81 10.56 -5.00
CA THR A 63 1.63 11.77 -4.80
C THR A 63 0.76 12.92 -4.28
N PRO A 64 1.36 13.97 -3.66
CA PRO A 64 0.60 15.15 -3.22
C PRO A 64 -0.23 15.79 -4.34
N LYS A 65 0.28 15.78 -5.58
CA LYS A 65 -0.42 16.25 -6.78
C LYS A 65 -1.71 15.47 -7.03
N ILE A 66 -1.64 14.13 -6.93
CA ILE A 66 -2.79 13.24 -7.09
C ILE A 66 -3.79 13.44 -5.95
N LYS A 67 -3.31 13.59 -4.71
CA LYS A 67 -4.17 13.85 -3.54
C LYS A 67 -4.97 15.15 -3.72
N ARG A 68 -4.36 16.20 -4.28
CA ARG A 68 -5.05 17.46 -4.61
C ARG A 68 -6.15 17.28 -5.65
N TRP A 69 -5.89 16.55 -6.73
CA TRP A 69 -6.93 16.25 -7.73
C TRP A 69 -8.08 15.44 -7.16
N ILE A 70 -7.78 14.42 -6.36
CA ILE A 70 -8.82 13.63 -5.67
C ILE A 70 -9.67 14.56 -4.78
N LYS A 71 -9.04 15.50 -4.04
CA LYS A 71 -9.78 16.47 -3.21
C LYS A 71 -10.76 17.31 -4.02
N GLN A 72 -10.29 17.89 -5.12
CA GLN A 72 -11.12 18.73 -5.99
C GLN A 72 -12.31 17.95 -6.55
N LEU A 73 -12.06 16.75 -7.05
CA LEU A 73 -13.10 15.91 -7.65
C LEU A 73 -14.16 15.46 -6.62
N ILE A 74 -13.75 15.19 -5.38
CA ILE A 74 -14.71 14.84 -4.31
C ILE A 74 -15.52 16.09 -3.89
N TRP A 75 -14.92 17.29 -3.88
CA TRP A 75 -15.66 18.54 -3.65
C TRP A 75 -16.72 18.83 -4.72
N GLU A 76 -16.48 18.38 -5.95
CA GLU A 76 -17.47 18.42 -7.04
C GLU A 76 -18.58 17.34 -6.91
N ASN A 77 -18.66 16.64 -5.77
CA ASN A 77 -19.59 15.54 -5.48
C ASN A 77 -19.43 14.29 -6.35
N LEU A 78 -18.22 14.01 -6.86
CA LEU A 78 -17.94 12.77 -7.59
C LEU A 78 -17.75 11.57 -6.64
N SER A 79 -18.35 10.43 -6.98
CA SER A 79 -18.12 9.15 -6.31
C SER A 79 -16.67 8.68 -6.50
N PRO A 80 -16.04 7.99 -5.53
CA PRO A 80 -14.68 7.45 -5.66
C PRO A 80 -14.43 6.61 -6.92
N GLU A 81 -15.44 5.89 -7.40
CA GLU A 81 -15.38 5.17 -8.69
C GLU A 81 -15.29 6.11 -9.89
N GLN A 82 -16.07 7.19 -9.87
CA GLN A 82 -16.04 8.23 -10.90
C GLN A 82 -14.70 8.98 -10.89
N VAL A 83 -14.16 9.26 -9.70
CA VAL A 83 -12.83 9.86 -9.52
C VAL A 83 -11.75 8.96 -10.14
N ALA A 84 -11.78 7.65 -9.86
CA ALA A 84 -10.84 6.70 -10.47
C ALA A 84 -10.95 6.67 -12.00
N ASN A 85 -12.16 6.63 -12.53
CA ASN A 85 -12.42 6.65 -13.97
C ASN A 85 -11.95 7.96 -14.62
N TYR A 86 -12.19 9.09 -13.96
CA TYR A 86 -11.77 10.41 -14.43
C TYR A 86 -10.23 10.51 -14.48
N LEU A 87 -9.54 10.09 -13.43
CA LEU A 87 -8.07 10.10 -13.38
C LEU A 87 -7.46 9.22 -14.47
N ARG A 88 -8.09 8.08 -14.78
CA ARG A 88 -7.68 7.21 -15.88
C ARG A 88 -7.84 7.89 -17.24
N ARG A 89 -8.99 8.51 -17.49
CA ARG A 89 -9.32 9.11 -18.80
C ARG A 89 -8.58 10.42 -19.08
N HIS A 90 -8.44 11.30 -18.08
CA HIS A 90 -7.95 12.66 -18.30
C HIS A 90 -6.51 12.89 -17.80
N LYS A 91 -5.99 12.03 -16.92
CA LYS A 91 -4.65 12.20 -16.32
C LYS A 91 -3.72 11.01 -16.55
N GLY A 92 -4.19 9.95 -17.24
CA GLY A 92 -3.41 8.74 -17.51
C GLY A 92 -3.03 7.95 -16.25
N ILE A 93 -3.69 8.21 -15.12
CA ILE A 93 -3.36 7.60 -13.83
C ILE A 93 -4.35 6.49 -13.52
N SER A 94 -3.85 5.27 -13.41
CA SER A 94 -4.64 4.11 -12.99
C SER A 94 -4.60 3.96 -11.47
N LEU A 95 -5.71 4.29 -10.81
CA LEU A 95 -5.93 4.02 -9.39
C LEU A 95 -7.16 3.14 -9.23
N HIS A 96 -7.07 2.18 -8.32
CA HIS A 96 -8.24 1.42 -7.90
C HIS A 96 -9.09 2.29 -6.96
N HIS A 97 -10.42 2.27 -7.12
CA HIS A 97 -11.35 3.08 -6.33
C HIS A 97 -11.20 2.84 -4.81
N GLU A 98 -10.90 1.60 -4.39
CA GLU A 98 -10.56 1.25 -2.99
C GLU A 98 -9.42 2.10 -2.42
N THR A 99 -8.45 2.48 -3.25
CA THR A 99 -7.33 3.34 -2.81
C THR A 99 -7.83 4.73 -2.43
N ILE A 100 -8.86 5.23 -3.14
CA ILE A 100 -9.50 6.51 -2.87
C ILE A 100 -10.39 6.39 -1.62
N TYR A 101 -11.14 5.30 -1.47
CA TYR A 101 -11.90 5.03 -0.24
C TYR A 101 -11.01 5.03 1.00
N ARG A 102 -9.89 4.28 0.98
CA ARG A 102 -8.93 4.25 2.10
C ARG A 102 -8.36 5.62 2.43
N LEU A 103 -8.09 6.44 1.42
CA LEU A 103 -7.61 7.80 1.61
C LEU A 103 -8.66 8.65 2.35
N ILE A 104 -9.93 8.54 1.96
CA ILE A 104 -11.02 9.29 2.59
C ILE A 104 -11.30 8.79 4.01
N TYR A 105 -11.33 7.48 4.24
CA TYR A 105 -11.53 6.92 5.58
C TYR A 105 -10.43 7.34 6.53
N LYS A 106 -9.16 7.29 6.07
CA LYS A 106 -8.04 7.76 6.87
C LYS A 106 -8.20 9.23 7.23
N ASP A 107 -8.55 10.06 6.26
CA ASP A 107 -8.77 11.49 6.51
C ASP A 107 -9.94 11.74 7.48
N LYS A 108 -11.03 10.96 7.38
CA LYS A 108 -12.15 11.00 8.33
C LYS A 108 -11.72 10.63 9.75
N MET A 109 -10.88 9.61 9.91
CA MET A 109 -10.33 9.23 11.23
C MET A 109 -9.41 10.32 11.79
N ASP A 110 -8.67 11.00 10.93
CA ASP A 110 -7.76 12.09 11.29
C ASP A 110 -8.50 13.45 11.50
N GLY A 111 -9.84 13.47 11.41
CA GLY A 111 -10.65 14.70 11.56
C GLY A 111 -10.52 15.68 10.39
N GLY A 112 -10.10 15.21 9.23
CA GLY A 112 -9.79 16.00 8.05
C GLY A 112 -11.01 16.45 7.24
N ILE A 113 -10.73 17.33 6.28
CA ILE A 113 -11.70 18.10 5.50
C ILE A 113 -12.54 17.22 4.55
N TYR A 114 -12.09 16.00 4.22
CA TYR A 114 -12.83 15.10 3.35
C TYR A 114 -14.04 14.46 4.07
N GLY A 115 -14.08 14.51 5.41
CA GLY A 115 -15.13 13.93 6.25
C GLY A 115 -16.46 14.69 6.24
N ASN A 116 -16.47 15.97 5.83
CA ASN A 116 -17.68 16.80 5.77
C ASN A 116 -18.57 16.54 4.55
N ILE A 117 -18.19 15.59 3.70
CA ILE A 117 -18.91 15.25 2.47
C ILE A 117 -19.87 14.11 2.82
N SER A 118 -21.04 14.48 3.34
CA SER A 118 -22.09 13.62 3.92
C SER A 118 -22.78 12.64 2.95
N ARG A 119 -22.13 12.24 1.85
CA ARG A 119 -22.74 11.37 0.81
C ARG A 119 -21.88 10.20 0.34
N LEU A 120 -20.79 9.88 1.04
CA LEU A 120 -20.09 8.63 0.73
C LEU A 120 -20.93 7.47 1.28
N PRO A 121 -21.33 6.50 0.45
CA PRO A 121 -22.07 5.34 0.93
C PRO A 121 -21.25 4.67 2.04
N GLU A 122 -21.93 4.23 3.09
CA GLU A 122 -21.33 3.38 4.10
C GLU A 122 -20.68 2.19 3.40
N ASN A 123 -19.39 2.00 3.68
CA ASN A 123 -18.44 1.06 3.09
C ASN A 123 -19.02 0.07 2.04
N PRO A 124 -18.76 0.28 0.72
CA PRO A 124 -19.23 -0.65 -0.30
C PRO A 124 -18.58 -2.04 -0.19
N THR A 125 -17.44 -2.20 0.51
CA THR A 125 -16.80 -3.51 0.69
C THR A 125 -17.51 -4.37 1.74
N ALA A 126 -18.35 -3.78 2.60
CA ALA A 126 -19.30 -4.51 3.43
C ALA A 126 -20.61 -4.82 2.67
N ASN A 127 -20.97 -3.95 1.72
CA ASN A 127 -22.21 -4.03 0.93
C ASN A 127 -22.02 -4.61 -0.49
N ALA A 128 -20.83 -5.14 -0.83
CA ALA A 128 -20.45 -5.63 -2.17
C ALA A 128 -21.25 -6.83 -2.70
N MET A 129 -22.30 -7.24 -1.99
CA MET A 129 -23.19 -8.34 -2.35
C MET A 129 -24.56 -7.88 -2.88
N ALA A 130 -24.94 -6.60 -2.81
CA ALA A 130 -26.27 -6.14 -3.19
C ALA A 130 -26.25 -5.13 -4.35
N SER A 131 -26.80 -5.56 -5.50
CA SER A 131 -27.21 -4.73 -6.65
C SER A 131 -26.12 -4.15 -7.56
N ARG A 132 -25.88 -4.87 -8.66
CA ARG A 132 -25.23 -4.34 -9.87
C ARG A 132 -26.20 -3.37 -10.53
N ASN A 133 -25.79 -2.10 -10.71
CA ASN A 133 -25.96 -1.29 -11.93
C ASN A 133 -25.44 0.14 -11.67
N PRO A 134 -24.31 0.58 -12.26
CA PRO A 134 -23.86 1.96 -12.11
C PRO A 134 -24.77 2.93 -12.90
N PRO A 135 -25.16 4.08 -12.32
CA PRO A 135 -25.99 5.06 -13.02
C PRO A 135 -25.25 5.66 -14.24
N GLN A 136 -26.00 5.82 -15.33
CA GLN A 136 -25.50 6.26 -16.62
C GLN A 136 -24.99 7.70 -16.58
N ILE A 137 -23.89 7.92 -17.32
CA ILE A 137 -23.18 9.20 -17.47
C ILE A 137 -24.15 10.23 -18.04
N THR A 138 -24.52 11.26 -17.26
CA THR A 138 -25.28 12.40 -17.77
C THR A 138 -24.36 13.55 -18.12
N ASP A 139 -24.73 14.26 -19.20
CA ASP A 139 -24.00 15.29 -19.97
C ASP A 139 -23.45 16.52 -19.21
N LYS A 140 -23.46 16.52 -17.88
CA LYS A 140 -22.95 17.65 -17.07
C LYS A 140 -21.41 17.71 -17.00
N MET A 141 -20.71 16.62 -17.33
CA MET A 141 -19.24 16.56 -17.30
C MET A 141 -18.59 17.35 -18.44
N THR A 142 -19.27 17.59 -19.56
CA THR A 142 -18.65 18.23 -20.74
C THR A 142 -18.54 19.76 -20.59
N THR A 143 -19.42 20.37 -19.79
CA THR A 143 -19.52 21.84 -19.67
C THR A 143 -18.60 22.42 -18.60
N ILE A 144 -18.34 21.70 -17.50
CA ILE A 144 -17.51 22.19 -16.38
C ILE A 144 -16.01 22.09 -16.71
N PHE A 145 -15.60 21.16 -17.58
CA PHE A 145 -14.19 20.95 -17.93
C PHE A 145 -13.60 21.91 -18.99
N LYS A 146 -14.41 22.74 -19.64
CA LYS A 146 -13.89 23.82 -20.53
C LYS A 146 -13.32 25.02 -19.75
N ILE A 147 -13.73 25.22 -18.50
CA ILE A 147 -13.33 26.41 -17.72
C ILE A 147 -11.94 26.24 -17.06
N CYS A 148 -11.50 25.01 -16.77
CA CYS A 148 -10.18 24.75 -16.18
C CYS A 148 -9.03 24.49 -17.20
N ALA A 149 -9.30 24.56 -18.51
CA ALA A 149 -8.29 24.34 -19.56
C ALA A 149 -7.84 25.63 -20.27
N VAL A 150 -8.36 26.80 -19.86
CA VAL A 150 -8.07 28.12 -20.46
C VAL A 150 -7.38 29.06 -19.44
N ALA A 151 -6.65 28.54 -18.46
CA ALA A 151 -5.82 29.32 -17.55
C ALA A 151 -4.45 28.68 -17.34
#